data_AF-A0A822HTG9-F1
#
_entry.id   AF-A0A822HTG9-F1
#
_cell.length_a   1.000
_cell.length_b   1.000
_cell.length_c   1.000
_cell.angle_alpha   90.00
_cell.angle_beta   90.00
_cell.angle_gamma   90.00
#
_symmetry.space_group_name_H-M   'P 1'
#
loop_
_entity.id
_entity.type
_entity.pdbx_description
1 polymer ?
#
loop_
_entity_poly.entity_id
_entity_poly.type
_entity_poly.pdbx_seq_one_letter_code
_entity_poly.pdbx_strand_id
1 'polypeptide(L)' 'MEQLRAVVNQVTPCETAEQCIQQLTENQEEISFVISSGAIGQHLVPDIHDMAKLNAIFIFCGNKQRHQIWAQNWAKIK' A
#
# COMPACT_ATOMS: atom_id res chain seq x y z
N MET A 1 -2.40 -25.08 -10.12
CA MET A 1 -1.24 -24.18 -9.88
C MET A 1 -1.23 -22.94 -10.76
N GLU A 2 -1.87 -22.94 -11.94
CA GLU A 2 -1.86 -21.79 -12.87
C GLU A 2 -2.48 -20.51 -12.29
N GLN A 3 -3.60 -20.65 -11.56
CA GLN A 3 -4.30 -19.51 -10.95
C GLN A 3 -3.44 -18.79 -9.88
N LEU A 4 -2.75 -19.55 -9.00
CA LEU A 4 -1.88 -18.95 -7.99
C LEU A 4 -0.73 -18.19 -8.65
N ARG A 5 -0.14 -18.75 -9.71
CA ARG A 5 0.94 -18.10 -10.47
C ARG A 5 0.46 -16.81 -11.14
N ALA A 6 -0.75 -16.81 -11.69
CA ALA A 6 -1.35 -15.62 -12.29
C ALA A 6 -1.54 -14.49 -11.26
N VAL A 7 -1.95 -14.82 -10.03
CA VAL A 7 -2.09 -13.84 -8.94
C VAL A 7 -0.75 -13.30 -8.47
N VAL A 8 0.24 -14.18 -8.24
CA VAL A 8 1.58 -13.76 -7.80
C VAL A 8 2.25 -12.84 -8.82
N ASN A 9 2.05 -13.10 -10.11
CA ASN A 9 2.61 -12.26 -11.19
C ASN A 9 1.99 -10.86 -11.26
N GLN A 10 0.85 -10.61 -10.61
CA GLN A 10 0.23 -9.27 -10.52
C GLN A 10 0.78 -8.47 -9.33
N VAL A 11 1.56 -9.09 -8.45
CA VAL A 11 2.20 -8.38 -7.33
C VAL A 11 3.43 -7.64 -7.86
N THR A 12 3.36 -6.32 -7.89
CA THR A 12 4.51 -5.49 -8.27
C THR A 12 5.31 -5.08 -7.02
N PRO A 13 6.59 -5.49 -6.90
CA PRO A 13 7.43 -5.06 -5.81
C PRO A 13 7.86 -3.59 -5.99
N CYS A 14 7.98 -2.90 -4.87
CA CYS A 14 8.57 -1.57 -4.78
C CYS A 14 9.70 -1.60 -3.75
N GLU A 15 10.86 -1.07 -4.08
CA GLU A 15 11.97 -0.93 -3.15
C GLU A 15 11.92 0.40 -2.40
N THR A 16 11.40 1.45 -3.03
CA THR A 16 11.26 2.79 -2.44
C THR A 16 9.82 3.30 -2.50
N ALA A 17 9.53 4.35 -1.70
CA ALA A 17 8.23 4.99 -1.71
C ALA A 17 7.93 5.64 -3.07
N GLU A 18 8.92 6.31 -3.65
CA GLU A 18 8.84 6.98 -4.94
C GLU A 18 8.52 5.99 -6.07
N GLN A 19 9.20 4.84 -6.09
CA GLN A 19 8.91 3.79 -7.07
C GLN A 19 7.47 3.30 -6.95
N CYS A 20 6.97 3.14 -5.73
CA CYS A 20 5.59 2.71 -5.49
C CYS A 20 4.57 3.77 -5.92
N ILE A 21 4.84 5.06 -5.65
CA ILE A 21 3.99 6.16 -6.10
C ILE A 21 3.94 6.22 -7.63
N GLN A 22 5.08 6.04 -8.30
CA GLN A 22 5.16 6.01 -9.76
C GLN A 22 4.34 4.86 -10.34
N GLN A 23 4.55 3.63 -9.86
CA GLN A 23 3.80 2.45 -10.32
C GLN A 23 2.30 2.59 -10.07
N LEU A 24 1.92 3.13 -8.91
CA LEU A 24 0.53 3.44 -8.64
C LEU A 24 0.04 4.45 -9.66
N THR A 25 0.73 5.56 -9.91
CA THR A 25 0.26 6.62 -10.82
C THR A 25 0.10 6.17 -12.27
N GLU A 26 1.03 5.37 -12.80
CA GLU A 26 1.06 4.92 -14.20
C GLU A 26 -0.08 3.94 -14.55
N ASN A 27 -0.48 3.08 -13.61
CA ASN A 27 -1.57 2.13 -13.81
C ASN A 27 -2.93 2.77 -13.44
N GLN A 28 -3.55 3.45 -14.41
CA GLN A 28 -4.75 4.27 -14.15
C GLN A 28 -6.07 3.48 -14.02
N GLU A 29 -6.13 2.25 -14.53
CA GLU A 29 -7.41 1.54 -14.72
C GLU A 29 -7.73 0.48 -13.65
N GLU A 30 -6.77 0.13 -12.78
CA GLU A 30 -6.93 -0.96 -11.82
C GLU A 30 -7.03 -0.47 -10.37
N ILE A 31 -7.99 -1.02 -9.62
CA ILE A 31 -8.09 -0.82 -8.17
C ILE A 31 -7.01 -1.65 -7.50
N SER A 32 -6.12 -0.99 -6.75
CA SER A 32 -4.98 -1.64 -6.10
C SER A 32 -5.11 -1.65 -4.57
N PHE A 33 -4.32 -2.51 -3.95
CA PHE A 33 -4.01 -2.46 -2.52
C PHE A 33 -2.49 -2.45 -2.35
N VAL A 34 -2.02 -1.82 -1.26
CA VAL A 34 -0.58 -1.76 -0.94
C VAL A 34 -0.32 -2.55 0.31
N ILE A 35 0.77 -3.32 0.31
CA ILE A 35 1.33 -3.93 1.51
C ILE A 35 2.68 -3.26 1.77
N SER A 36 2.84 -2.65 2.94
CA SER A 36 4.08 -1.95 3.29
C SER A 36 4.58 -2.37 4.66
N SER A 37 5.89 -2.21 4.90
CA SER A 37 6.43 -2.33 6.25
C SER A 37 5.97 -1.15 7.10
N GLY A 38 5.99 -1.28 8.43
CA GLY A 38 5.73 -0.15 9.33
C GLY A 38 6.59 1.09 9.04
N ALA A 39 7.89 0.89 8.81
CA ALA A 39 8.84 1.98 8.59
C ALA A 39 8.63 2.69 7.23
N ILE A 40 8.44 1.92 6.15
CA ILE A 40 8.17 2.48 4.82
C ILE A 40 6.78 3.11 4.80
N GLY A 41 5.79 2.46 5.42
CA GLY A 41 4.42 2.94 5.49
C GLY A 41 4.31 4.36 6.08
N GLN A 42 5.10 4.68 7.11
CA GLN A 42 5.11 6.03 7.70
C GLN A 42 5.49 7.14 6.69
N HIS A 43 6.28 6.82 5.67
CA HIS A 43 6.68 7.76 4.61
C HIS A 43 5.76 7.67 3.39
N LEU A 44 5.29 6.47 3.03
CA LEU A 44 4.51 6.23 1.82
C LEU A 44 3.03 6.59 1.97
N VAL A 45 2.39 6.23 3.10
CA VAL A 45 0.93 6.41 3.30
C VAL A 45 0.46 7.85 3.16
N PRO A 46 1.16 8.88 3.69
CA PRO A 46 0.76 10.27 3.51
C PRO A 46 0.50 10.64 2.04
N ASP A 47 1.33 10.15 1.13
CA ASP A 47 1.27 10.53 -0.30
C ASP A 47 0.22 9.74 -1.09
N ILE A 48 -0.15 8.53 -0.63
CA ILE A 48 -1.01 7.63 -1.40
C ILE A 48 -2.41 7.44 -0.81
N HIS A 49 -2.64 7.77 0.46
CA HIS A 49 -3.89 7.39 1.15
C HIS A 49 -5.17 7.94 0.48
N ASP A 50 -5.08 9.14 -0.13
CA ASP A 50 -6.20 9.80 -0.82
C ASP A 50 -6.36 9.38 -2.29
N MET A 51 -5.50 8.51 -2.82
CA MET A 51 -5.66 8.02 -4.19
C MET A 51 -6.96 7.22 -4.33
N ALA A 52 -7.84 7.65 -5.23
CA ALA A 52 -9.16 7.04 -5.45
C ALA A 52 -9.10 5.55 -5.83
N LYS A 53 -8.00 5.12 -6.47
CA LYS A 53 -7.77 3.72 -6.88
C LYS A 53 -7.22 2.82 -5.79
N LEU A 54 -6.87 3.36 -4.63
CA LEU A 54 -6.43 2.54 -3.51
C LEU A 54 -7.61 2.15 -2.63
N ASN A 55 -7.90 0.86 -2.54
CA ASN A 55 -8.97 0.37 -1.67
C ASN A 55 -8.48 0.21 -0.23
N ALA A 56 -7.28 -0.35 -0.07
CA ALA A 56 -6.72 -0.65 1.24
C ALA A 56 -5.19 -0.52 1.25
N ILE A 57 -4.66 -0.20 2.44
CA ILE A 57 -3.23 -0.24 2.73
C ILE A 57 -3.02 -1.13 3.96
N PHE A 58 -2.26 -2.20 3.79
CA PHE A 58 -1.91 -3.14 4.85
C PHE A 58 -0.50 -2.84 5.35
N ILE A 59 -0.37 -2.63 6.65
CA ILE A 59 0.92 -2.32 7.29
C ILE A 59 1.41 -3.55 8.05
N PHE A 60 2.44 -4.20 7.52
CA PHE A 60 3.16 -5.27 8.18
C PHE A 60 4.21 -4.70 9.12
N CYS A 61 4.07 -4.92 10.43
CA CYS A 61 5.01 -4.38 11.41
C CYS A 61 5.17 -5.28 12.64
N GLY A 62 6.37 -5.25 13.25
CA GLY A 62 6.63 -5.95 14.51
C GLY A 62 6.04 -5.25 15.74
N ASN A 63 5.87 -3.92 15.68
CA ASN A 63 5.23 -3.14 16.74
C ASN A 63 3.83 -2.68 16.29
N LYS A 64 2.85 -3.57 16.47
CA LYS A 64 1.46 -3.37 16.07
C LYS A 64 0.83 -2.13 16.74
N GLN A 65 1.04 -1.96 18.05
CA GLN A 65 0.39 -0.89 18.80
C GLN A 65 0.80 0.51 18.29
N ARG A 66 2.11 0.73 18.09
CA ARG A 66 2.62 2.00 17.55
C ARG A 66 2.02 2.32 16.19
N HIS A 67 2.03 1.36 15.26
CA HIS A 67 1.55 1.61 13.90
C HIS A 67 0.03 1.65 13.81
N GLN A 68 -0.69 0.99 14.71
CA GLN A 68 -2.14 1.09 14.79
C GLN A 68 -2.59 2.50 15.23
N ILE A 69 -1.93 3.09 16.23
CA ILE A 69 -2.19 4.48 16.65
C ILE A 69 -1.89 5.45 15.51
N TRP A 70 -0.74 5.29 14.85
CA TRP A 70 -0.39 6.14 13.71
C TRP A 70 -1.39 6.00 12.54
N ALA A 71 -1.82 4.77 12.22
CA ALA A 71 -2.74 4.50 11.11
C ALA A 71 -4.14 5.13 11.29
N GLN A 72 -4.56 5.42 12.53
CA GLN A 72 -5.84 6.09 12.79
C GLN A 72 -5.92 7.49 12.17
N ASN A 73 -4.78 8.15 11.91
CA ASN A 73 -4.75 9.45 11.25
C ASN A 73 -5.09 9.39 9.75
N TRP A 74 -5.11 8.19 9.17
CA TRP A 74 -5.26 7.96 7.72
C TRP A 74 -6.53 7.19 7.38
N ALA A 75 -7.54 7.23 8.26
CA ALA A 75 -8.83 6.59 8.00
C ALA A 75 -9.52 7.26 6.79
N LYS A 76 -9.83 6.46 5.76
CA LYS A 76 -10.55 6.94 4.56
C LYS A 76 -12.00 7.35 4.85
N ILE A 77 -12.61 6.75 5.87
CA ILE A 77 -13.95 7.08 6.35
C ILE A 77 -13.77 7.97 7.59
N LYS A 78 -14.25 9.21 7.50
CA LYS A 78 -14.27 10.18 8.60
C LYS A 78 -15.59 10.11 9.36
#